data_AF-A0A965IEZ8-F1
#
_entry.id   AF-A0A965IEZ8-F1
#
_cell.length_a   1.000
_cell.length_b   1.000
_cell.length_c   1.000
_cell.angle_alpha   90.00
_cell.angle_beta   90.00
_cell.angle_gamma   90.00
#
_symmetry.space_group_name_H-M   'P 1'
#
loop_
_entity.id
_entity.type
_entity.pdbx_description
1 polymer ?
#
loop_
_entity_poly.entity_id
_entity_poly.type
_entity_poly.pdbx_seq_one_letter_code
_entity_poly.pdbx_strand_id
1 'polypeptide(L)'
;MELTSGLARRQNRPGNDNPILDYVRDEYYKGCDVWGLATTWQFAIADHLTRFDAVPEEWNFTPSPFGADVAAPEYVGIQEALAQVDEEQQLQYLTHAGRVLEHLTRQAHAAIWA
;
A
#
# COMPACT_ATOMS: atom_id res chain seq x y z
N MET A 1 24.51 -2.96 -20.07
CA MET A 1 23.21 -2.27 -19.93
C MET A 1 22.72 -2.60 -18.52
N GLU A 2 22.97 -1.70 -17.57
CA GLU A 2 22.75 -1.98 -16.15
C GLU A 2 21.26 -1.84 -15.83
N LEU A 3 20.63 -2.97 -15.47
CA LEU A 3 19.37 -3.01 -14.74
C LEU A 3 19.65 -2.63 -13.28
N THR A 4 20.07 -1.39 -13.03
CA THR A 4 20.02 -0.82 -11.69
C THR A 4 18.57 -0.48 -11.41
N SER A 5 17.89 -1.49 -10.91
CA SER A 5 16.50 -1.58 -10.49
C SER A 5 15.93 -0.27 -9.95
N GLY A 6 14.67 0.02 -10.30
CA GLY A 6 13.90 1.13 -9.69
C GLY A 6 13.92 1.09 -8.16
N LEU A 7 14.14 -0.09 -7.57
CA LEU A 7 14.39 -0.32 -6.15
C LEU A 7 15.60 0.47 -5.61
N ALA A 8 16.74 0.47 -6.32
CA ALA A 8 17.97 1.13 -5.86
C ALA A 8 17.85 2.67 -5.83
N ARG A 9 16.96 3.25 -6.64
CA ARG A 9 16.65 4.70 -6.60
C ARG A 9 15.70 5.09 -5.47
N ARG A 10 14.97 4.13 -4.89
CA ARG A 10 13.98 4.35 -3.82
C ARG A 10 14.59 4.35 -2.42
N GLN A 11 15.70 3.63 -2.22
CA GLN A 11 16.41 3.49 -0.93
C GLN A 11 17.13 4.75 -0.40
N ASN A 12 17.13 5.89 -1.10
CA ASN A 12 17.95 7.06 -0.77
C ASN A 12 17.15 8.38 -0.58
N ARG A 13 15.88 8.32 -0.15
CA ARG A 13 15.06 9.54 0.05
C ARG A 13 14.74 9.80 1.52
N PRO A 14 15.06 10.99 2.06
CA PRO A 14 14.65 11.37 3.40
C PRO A 14 13.15 11.68 3.42
N GLY A 15 12.38 10.95 4.23
CA GLY A 15 11.01 11.31 4.60
C GLY A 15 9.94 10.22 4.49
N ASN A 16 10.22 9.07 3.88
CA ASN A 16 9.32 7.91 3.97
C ASN A 16 10.07 6.62 3.62
N ASP A 17 10.51 5.89 4.65
CA ASP A 17 11.27 4.63 4.48
C ASP A 17 10.38 3.44 4.07
N ASN A 18 9.13 3.69 3.69
CA ASN A 18 8.18 2.65 3.33
C ASN A 18 8.11 2.44 1.81
N PRO A 19 8.67 1.34 1.28
CA PRO A 19 8.71 1.10 -0.17
C PRO A 19 7.31 0.93 -0.79
N ILE A 20 6.29 0.53 -0.02
CA ILE A 20 4.90 0.43 -0.51
C ILE A 20 4.37 1.82 -0.85
N LEU A 21 4.61 2.81 0.02
CA LEU A 21 4.13 4.18 -0.20
C LEU A 21 4.82 4.87 -1.38
N ASP A 22 6.06 4.46 -1.70
CA ASP A 22 6.72 4.91 -2.93
C ASP A 22 6.01 4.41 -4.19
N TYR A 23 5.60 3.13 -4.23
CA TYR A 23 4.81 2.59 -5.35
C TYR A 23 3.47 3.32 -5.48
N VAL A 24 2.74 3.45 -4.37
CA VAL A 24 1.45 4.14 -4.34
C VAL A 24 1.58 5.56 -4.89
N ARG A 25 2.60 6.32 -4.44
CA ARG A 25 2.88 7.68 -4.91
C ARG A 25 3.19 7.72 -6.40
N ASP A 26 4.00 6.81 -6.90
CA ASP A 26 4.34 6.76 -8.33
C ASP A 26 3.10 6.47 -9.19
N GLU A 27 2.14 5.68 -8.70
CA GLU A 27 0.82 5.49 -9.34
C GLU A 27 -0.06 6.75 -9.25
N TYR A 28 -0.06 7.44 -8.10
CA TYR A 28 -0.77 8.73 -7.94
C TYR A 28 -0.39 9.74 -9.02
N TYR A 29 0.90 9.85 -9.34
CA TYR A 29 1.38 10.79 -10.36
C TYR A 29 0.96 10.46 -11.79
N LYS A 30 0.36 9.28 -12.04
CA LYS A 30 -0.21 8.91 -13.35
C LYS A 30 -1.61 9.47 -13.59
N GLY A 31 -2.16 10.24 -12.64
CA GLY A 31 -3.42 10.98 -12.81
C GLY A 31 -4.69 10.20 -12.46
N CYS A 32 -4.58 9.20 -11.57
CA CYS A 32 -5.74 8.44 -11.09
C CYS A 32 -6.56 9.21 -10.04
N ASP A 33 -7.83 8.81 -9.88
CA ASP A 33 -8.67 9.25 -8.76
C ASP A 33 -8.03 8.88 -7.42
N VAL A 34 -7.86 9.88 -6.56
CA VAL A 34 -7.14 9.77 -5.29
C VAL A 34 -7.85 8.82 -4.33
N TRP A 35 -9.18 8.91 -4.28
CA TRP A 35 -9.98 8.11 -3.36
C TRP A 35 -10.00 6.64 -3.79
N GLY A 36 -10.25 6.37 -5.08
CA GLY A 36 -10.23 5.03 -5.64
C GLY A 36 -8.86 4.35 -5.52
N LEU A 37 -7.77 5.10 -5.75
CA LEU A 37 -6.42 4.59 -5.58
C LEU A 37 -6.08 4.31 -4.11
N ALA A 38 -6.38 5.23 -3.18
CA ALA A 38 -6.15 4.99 -1.75
C ALA A 38 -6.90 3.74 -1.27
N THR A 39 -8.17 3.61 -1.68
CA THR A 39 -9.05 2.52 -1.26
C THR A 39 -8.60 1.15 -1.80
N THR A 40 -8.23 1.06 -3.07
CA THR A 40 -7.76 -0.20 -3.70
C THR A 40 -6.45 -0.69 -3.09
N TRP A 41 -5.48 0.21 -2.88
CA TRP A 41 -4.24 -0.14 -2.19
C TRP A 41 -4.46 -0.53 -0.73
N GLN A 42 -5.40 0.13 -0.05
CA GLN A 42 -5.74 -0.20 1.32
C GLN A 42 -6.36 -1.60 1.47
N PHE A 43 -7.21 -2.02 0.52
CA PHE A 43 -7.70 -3.40 0.47
C PHE A 43 -6.57 -4.40 0.25
N ALA A 44 -5.67 -4.15 -0.70
CA ALA A 44 -4.53 -5.03 -0.95
C ALA A 44 -3.64 -5.19 0.29
N ILE A 45 -3.36 -4.09 1.01
CA ILE A 45 -2.60 -4.12 2.26
C ILE A 45 -3.33 -4.94 3.34
N ALA A 46 -4.65 -4.76 3.49
CA ALA A 46 -5.44 -5.53 4.46
C ALA A 46 -5.35 -7.04 4.18
N ASP A 47 -5.48 -7.46 2.92
CA ASP A 47 -5.34 -8.87 2.52
C ASP A 47 -3.93 -9.43 2.80
N HIS A 48 -2.89 -8.60 2.67
CA HIS A 48 -1.53 -8.96 3.06
C HIS A 48 -1.38 -9.07 4.59
N LEU A 49 -1.97 -8.16 5.37
CA LEU A 49 -1.97 -8.18 6.84
C LEU A 49 -2.76 -9.35 7.44
N THR A 50 -3.80 -9.85 6.76
CA THR A 50 -4.56 -11.05 7.19
C THR A 50 -3.65 -12.26 7.37
N ARG A 51 -2.57 -12.38 6.58
CA ARG A 51 -1.60 -13.50 6.70
C ARG A 51 -0.79 -13.45 8.00
N PHE A 52 -0.73 -12.28 8.63
CA PHE A 52 -0.05 -12.06 9.90
C PHE A 52 -1.04 -11.97 11.09
N ASP A 53 -2.34 -12.16 10.86
CA ASP A 53 -3.40 -11.90 11.85
C ASP A 53 -3.31 -10.49 12.46
N ALA A 54 -2.98 -9.50 11.63
CA ALA A 54 -2.59 -8.15 12.08
C ALA A 54 -3.39 -7.02 11.42
N VAL A 55 -4.59 -7.31 10.91
CA VAL A 55 -5.49 -6.26 10.39
C VAL A 55 -6.06 -5.49 11.58
N PRO A 56 -5.91 -4.15 11.67
CA PRO A 56 -6.49 -3.38 12.76
C PRO A 56 -8.01 -3.47 12.79
N GLU A 57 -8.62 -3.70 13.96
CA GLU A 57 -10.07 -3.88 14.11
C GLU A 57 -10.87 -2.63 13.69
N GLU A 58 -10.29 -1.44 13.89
CA GLU A 58 -10.92 -0.16 13.56
C GLU A 58 -10.97 0.11 12.05
N TRP A 59 -10.30 -0.72 11.25
CA TRP A 59 -10.39 -0.64 9.81
C TRP A 59 -11.67 -1.35 9.37
N ASN A 60 -12.67 -0.56 8.96
CA ASN A 60 -13.95 -1.04 8.42
C ASN A 60 -13.81 -1.75 7.04
N PHE A 61 -12.70 -2.44 6.76
CA PHE A 61 -12.61 -3.27 5.58
C PHE A 61 -13.31 -4.58 5.84
N THR A 62 -14.30 -4.87 5.01
CA THR A 62 -14.55 -6.26 4.69
C THR A 62 -13.36 -6.68 3.84
N PRO A 63 -12.53 -7.69 4.24
CA PRO A 63 -11.56 -8.25 3.31
C PRO A 63 -12.26 -8.58 2.00
N SER A 64 -11.55 -8.45 0.88
CA SER A 64 -12.15 -8.67 -0.44
C SER A 64 -12.98 -9.96 -0.41
N PRO A 65 -14.29 -9.94 -0.68
CA PRO A 65 -15.10 -11.16 -0.66
C PRO A 65 -14.67 -12.16 -1.75
N PHE A 66 -13.84 -11.70 -2.70
CA PHE A 66 -13.25 -12.49 -3.77
C PHE A 66 -11.82 -12.95 -3.47
N GLY A 67 -11.27 -12.58 -2.31
CA GLY A 67 -9.87 -12.78 -1.95
C GLY A 67 -8.90 -11.87 -2.69
N ALA A 68 -7.61 -12.10 -2.45
CA ALA A 68 -6.52 -11.33 -3.03
C ALA A 68 -6.42 -11.53 -4.55
N ASP A 69 -6.59 -10.44 -5.31
CA ASP A 69 -6.30 -10.44 -6.75
C ASP A 69 -4.80 -10.25 -6.98
N VAL A 70 -4.06 -11.35 -6.99
CA VAL A 70 -2.60 -11.34 -7.14
C VAL A 70 -2.10 -10.77 -8.47
N ALA A 71 -2.98 -10.59 -9.47
CA ALA A 71 -2.63 -9.98 -10.75
C ALA A 71 -2.88 -8.47 -10.78
N ALA A 72 -3.60 -7.92 -9.81
CA ALA A 72 -3.88 -6.49 -9.75
C ALA A 72 -2.60 -5.69 -9.40
N PRO A 73 -2.42 -4.49 -9.99
CA PRO A 73 -1.18 -3.71 -9.84
C PRO A 73 -0.76 -3.45 -8.40
N GLU A 74 -1.73 -3.29 -7.49
CA GLU A 74 -1.52 -3.02 -6.07
C GLU A 74 -0.84 -4.20 -5.38
N TYR A 75 -1.30 -5.43 -5.67
CA TYR A 75 -0.73 -6.64 -5.08
C TYR A 75 0.66 -6.92 -5.63
N VAL A 76 0.87 -6.72 -6.93
CA VAL A 76 2.19 -6.84 -7.56
C VAL A 76 3.15 -5.82 -6.95
N GLY A 77 2.73 -4.56 -6.82
CA GLY A 77 3.56 -3.50 -6.23
C GLY A 77 3.94 -3.77 -4.77
N ILE A 78 3.01 -4.27 -3.95
CA ILE A 78 3.30 -4.67 -2.57
C ILE A 78 4.29 -5.85 -2.53
N GLN A 79 4.07 -6.88 -3.36
CA GLN A 79 4.97 -8.05 -3.40
C GLN A 79 6.38 -7.67 -3.84
N GLU A 80 6.52 -6.82 -4.87
CA GLU A 80 7.82 -6.31 -5.32
C GLU A 80 8.51 -5.46 -4.24
N ALA A 81 7.75 -4.59 -3.56
CA ALA A 81 8.26 -3.75 -2.48
C ALA A 81 8.81 -4.55 -1.29
N LEU A 82 8.23 -5.72 -1.03
CA LEU A 82 8.53 -6.55 0.13
C LEU A 82 9.43 -7.76 -0.19
N ALA A 83 9.77 -7.99 -1.46
CA ALA A 83 10.44 -9.21 -1.93
C ALA A 83 11.80 -9.52 -1.27
N GLN A 84 12.45 -8.52 -0.66
CA GLN A 84 13.77 -8.63 -0.02
C GLN A 84 13.75 -8.17 1.44
N VAL A 85 12.56 -8.14 2.05
CA VAL A 85 12.32 -7.65 3.41
C VAL A 85 11.92 -8.84 4.29
N ASP A 86 12.45 -8.93 5.51
CA ASP A 86 12.03 -9.98 6.45
C ASP A 86 10.58 -9.77 6.95
N GLU A 87 9.97 -10.80 7.53
CA GLU A 87 8.56 -10.76 7.93
C GLU A 87 8.23 -9.68 8.96
N GLU A 88 9.14 -9.39 9.89
CA GLU A 88 8.94 -8.35 10.91
C GLU A 88 8.88 -6.97 10.24
N GLN A 89 9.84 -6.69 9.36
CA GLN A 89 9.92 -5.44 8.64
C GLN A 89 8.80 -5.32 7.59
N GLN A 90 8.35 -6.42 6.98
CA GLN A 90 7.16 -6.46 6.13
C GLN A 90 5.92 -6.02 6.90
N LEU A 91 5.69 -6.57 8.09
CA LEU A 91 4.56 -6.21 8.95
C LEU A 91 4.59 -4.73 9.32
N GLN A 92 5.76 -4.19 9.67
CA GLN A 92 5.91 -2.76 9.96
C GLN A 92 5.55 -1.89 8.75
N TYR A 93 6.05 -2.24 7.55
CA TYR A 93 5.75 -1.50 6.32
C TYR A 93 4.28 -1.59 5.93
N LEU A 94 3.66 -2.77 5.99
CA LEU A 94 2.25 -2.96 5.70
C LEU A 94 1.37 -2.14 6.67
N THR A 95 1.64 -2.23 7.96
CA THR A 95 0.90 -1.49 9.00
C THR A 95 1.03 0.02 8.81
N HIS A 96 2.25 0.51 8.59
CA HIS A 96 2.50 1.93 8.37
C HIS A 96 1.81 2.43 7.08
N ALA A 97 1.98 1.72 5.97
CA ALA A 97 1.38 2.09 4.69
C ALA A 97 -0.14 2.14 4.77
N GLY A 98 -0.75 1.11 5.34
CA GLY A 98 -2.20 1.06 5.46
C GLY A 98 -2.76 2.14 6.38
N ARG A 99 -2.06 2.52 7.48
CA ARG A 99 -2.48 3.68 8.32
C ARG A 99 -2.44 5.00 7.56
N VAL A 100 -1.42 5.21 6.74
CA VAL A 100 -1.32 6.41 5.89
C VAL A 100 -2.48 6.45 4.90
N LEU A 101 -2.78 5.33 4.24
CA LEU A 101 -3.87 5.26 3.27
C LEU A 101 -5.23 5.39 3.91
N GLU A 102 -5.42 4.83 5.10
CA GLU A 102 -6.63 4.98 5.91
C GLU A 102 -6.95 6.45 6.20
N HIS A 103 -5.93 7.19 6.62
CA HIS A 103 -6.05 8.61 6.87
C HIS A 103 -6.46 9.38 5.60
N LEU A 104 -5.84 9.05 4.46
CA LEU A 104 -6.16 9.67 3.17
C LEU A 104 -7.59 9.34 2.72
N THR A 105 -8.02 8.08 2.84
CA THR A 105 -9.39 7.64 2.50
C THR A 105 -10.42 8.38 3.34
N ARG A 106 -10.19 8.55 4.66
CA ARG A 106 -11.07 9.35 5.53
C ARG A 106 -11.13 10.81 5.14
N GLN A 107 -9.99 11.43 4.85
CA GLN A 107 -9.93 12.84 4.41
C GLN A 107 -10.67 13.04 3.09
N ALA A 108 -10.44 12.18 2.10
CA ALA A 108 -11.11 12.25 0.80
C ALA A 108 -12.62 12.03 0.95
N HIS A 109 -13.05 11.06 1.77
CA HIS A 109 -14.48 10.85 2.05
C HIS A 109 -15.12 12.09 2.70
N ALA A 110 -14.48 12.67 3.72
CA ALA A 110 -14.99 13.88 4.36
C ALA A 110 -15.10 15.06 3.39
N ALA A 111 -14.16 15.21 2.45
CA ALA A 111 -14.18 16.28 1.45
C ALA A 111 -15.29 16.14 0.40
N ILE A 112 -15.72 14.91 0.08
CA ILE A 112 -16.82 14.66 -0.88
C ILE A 112 -18.19 15.01 -0.29
N TRP A 113 -18.36 14.83 1.03
CA TRP A 113 -19.64 14.97 1.71
C TRP A 113 -19.76 16.23 2.59
N ALA A 114 -18.79 17.16 2.50
CA ALA A 114 -18.83 18.47 3.14
C ALA A 114 -19.55 19.51 2.27
#